data_AF-A0A1E3P670-F1
#
_entry.id   AF-A0A1E3P670-F1
#
_cell.length_a   1.000
_cell.length_b   1.000
_cell.length_c   1.000
_cell.angle_alpha   90.00
_cell.angle_beta   90.00
_cell.angle_gamma   90.00
#
_symmetry.space_group_name_H-M   'P 1'
#
loop_
_entity.id
_entity.type
_entity.pdbx_description
1 polymer ?
#
loop_
_entity_poly.entity_id
_entity_poly.type
_entity_poly.pdbx_seq_one_letter_code
_entity_poly.pdbx_strand_id
1 'polypeptide(L)'
;MKNLAFNSIARQFSTSAKLLNKPLYLTPSKWLGLPPDQILDLHKQRKYHLGTNYRKNDDECKALMSTSEASRFTPQQIQRIYYQGEKAFSELVNHPLNSPNFGKPNTFDEYPSIARLKVRAHRERREYNRIAAYEMPHLVKYRQDYTKPKNKPITLKYTSILGEEELPINQKVVLTVKSEHLGLSSKELHKLRLLAGTRYDYRTDEIKMSTERFPESLQNTRYLLDTLKKLIKEAKDQSDSFEDIPLDKRHIFAKERKRKNKKHQLRDLKFPEEWKRPEDAPKKEKTLVGYLMDAIKN
;
A
#
# COMPACT_ATOMS: atom_id res chain seq x y z
N MET A 1 25.16 28.22 7.02
CA MET A 1 24.77 27.66 5.70
C MET A 1 23.41 26.99 5.86
N LYS A 2 22.45 27.36 5.00
CA LYS A 2 21.00 27.17 5.19
C LYS A 2 20.59 25.69 5.14
N ASN A 3 19.92 25.23 6.20
CA ASN A 3 19.22 23.95 6.25
C ASN A 3 18.03 23.96 5.28
N LEU A 4 18.09 23.12 4.24
CA LEU A 4 16.95 22.82 3.38
C LEU A 4 16.24 21.57 3.92
N ALA A 5 15.40 21.77 4.94
CA ALA A 5 14.39 20.79 5.30
C ALA A 5 13.25 20.90 4.29
N PHE A 6 13.11 19.88 3.41
CA PHE A 6 11.90 19.70 2.62
C PHE A 6 10.78 19.23 3.55
N ASN A 7 10.22 20.17 4.32
CA ASN A 7 8.90 20.00 4.88
C ASN A 7 7.94 19.88 3.70
N SER A 8 7.27 18.73 3.58
CA SER A 8 6.11 18.58 2.72
C SER A 8 5.01 19.51 3.26
N ILE A 9 5.05 20.76 2.82
CA ILE A 9 3.93 21.69 2.95
C ILE A 9 2.88 21.13 2.00
N ALA A 10 2.04 20.22 2.51
CA ALA A 10 0.71 20.08 2.00
C ALA A 10 0.11 21.49 2.10
N ARG A 11 -0.01 22.18 0.97
CA ARG A 11 -0.70 23.46 0.89
C ARG A 11 -2.11 23.19 1.40
N GLN A 12 -2.34 23.53 2.66
CA GLN A 12 -3.67 23.62 3.22
C GLN A 12 -4.37 24.69 2.39
N PHE A 13 -5.17 24.26 1.40
CA PHE A 13 -6.13 25.16 0.78
C PHE A 13 -6.92 25.82 1.92
N SER A 14 -6.85 27.15 1.93
CA SER A 14 -7.34 28.05 2.97
C SER A 14 -8.58 27.54 3.71
N THR A 15 -8.48 27.43 5.03
CA THR A 15 -9.60 27.18 5.95
C THR A 15 -10.72 28.21 5.81
N SER A 16 -10.42 29.42 5.31
CA SER A 16 -11.41 30.48 5.03
C SER A 16 -12.37 30.14 3.88
N ALA A 17 -11.92 29.48 2.81
CA ALA A 17 -12.79 29.07 1.69
C ALA A 17 -13.80 27.98 2.09
N LYS A 18 -13.44 27.12 3.04
CA LYS A 18 -14.35 26.11 3.63
C LYS A 18 -15.40 26.72 4.56
N LEU A 19 -15.09 27.85 5.21
CA LEU A 19 -16.05 28.59 6.05
C LEU A 19 -17.06 29.39 5.21
N LEU A 20 -16.68 29.82 4.01
CA LEU A 20 -17.54 30.60 3.11
C LEU A 20 -18.61 29.75 2.41
N ASN A 21 -18.29 28.50 2.05
CA ASN A 21 -19.23 27.56 1.43
C ASN A 21 -19.77 26.57 2.46
N LYS A 22 -20.61 27.05 3.39
CA LYS A 22 -21.41 26.14 4.22
C LYS A 22 -22.26 25.26 3.30
N PRO A 23 -22.35 23.94 3.55
CA PRO A 23 -23.14 23.07 2.70
C PRO A 23 -24.60 23.51 2.73
N LEU A 24 -25.24 23.47 1.56
CA LEU A 24 -26.56 24.06 1.34
C LEU A 24 -27.63 23.50 2.29
N TYR A 25 -27.49 22.26 2.75
CA TYR A 25 -28.42 21.61 3.68
C TYR A 25 -28.44 22.26 5.09
N LEU A 26 -27.41 23.03 5.47
CA LEU A 26 -27.38 23.74 6.76
C LEU A 26 -28.18 25.06 6.71
N THR A 27 -28.39 25.63 5.53
CA THR A 27 -29.05 26.93 5.32
C THR A 27 -30.39 26.76 4.60
N PRO A 28 -31.47 26.36 5.31
CA PRO A 28 -32.78 26.13 4.72
C PRO A 28 -33.45 27.38 4.14
N SER A 29 -33.05 28.57 4.57
CA SER A 29 -33.52 29.84 4.01
C SER A 29 -33.23 30.00 2.51
N LYS A 30 -32.22 29.30 1.98
CA LYS A 30 -31.83 29.36 0.57
C LYS A 30 -32.52 28.33 -0.31
N TRP A 31 -33.42 27.50 0.23
CA TRP A 31 -34.03 26.40 -0.52
C TRP A 31 -35.26 26.83 -1.33
N LEU A 32 -35.79 28.02 -1.04
CA LEU A 32 -36.95 28.56 -1.74
C LEU A 32 -36.58 28.83 -3.22
N GLY A 33 -37.34 28.25 -4.15
CA GLY A 33 -37.13 28.41 -5.60
C GLY A 33 -36.22 27.35 -6.25
N LEU A 34 -35.71 26.38 -5.48
CA LEU A 34 -35.00 25.22 -6.03
C LEU A 34 -35.99 24.19 -6.62
N PRO A 35 -35.54 23.30 -7.53
CA PRO A 35 -36.38 22.23 -8.04
C PRO A 35 -36.83 21.28 -6.91
N PRO A 36 -38.07 20.74 -6.97
CA PRO A 36 -38.63 19.92 -5.90
C PRO A 36 -37.75 18.75 -5.45
N ASP A 37 -37.16 18.01 -6.40
CA ASP A 37 -36.29 16.87 -6.11
C ASP A 37 -35.07 17.26 -5.28
N GLN A 38 -34.45 18.40 -5.62
CA GLN A 38 -33.30 18.92 -4.89
C GLN A 38 -33.69 19.37 -3.47
N ILE A 39 -34.87 19.96 -3.28
CA ILE A 39 -35.36 20.34 -1.95
C ILE A 39 -35.57 19.08 -1.09
N LEU A 40 -36.16 18.02 -1.66
CA LEU A 40 -36.37 16.75 -0.96
C LEU A 40 -35.04 16.08 -0.60
N ASP A 41 -34.06 16.12 -1.49
CA ASP A 41 -32.72 15.59 -1.21
C ASP A 41 -31.98 16.41 -0.16
N LEU A 42 -32.07 17.74 -0.20
CA LEU A 42 -31.51 18.62 0.84
C LEU A 42 -32.16 18.38 2.20
N HIS A 43 -33.48 18.17 2.24
CA HIS A 43 -34.21 17.82 3.45
C HIS A 43 -33.74 16.47 4.03
N LYS A 44 -33.58 15.44 3.16
CA LYS A 44 -33.04 14.14 3.55
C LYS A 44 -31.60 14.24 4.06
N GLN A 45 -30.73 14.97 3.36
CA GLN A 45 -29.35 15.21 3.76
C GLN A 45 -29.29 15.94 5.11
N ARG A 46 -30.14 16.96 5.31
CA ARG A 46 -30.22 17.71 6.57
C ARG A 46 -30.63 16.81 7.73
N LYS A 47 -31.67 15.99 7.55
CA LYS A 47 -32.10 15.01 8.57
C LYS A 47 -31.01 13.96 8.85
N TYR A 48 -30.36 13.43 7.81
CA TYR A 48 -29.30 12.43 7.93
C TYR A 48 -28.08 12.96 8.69
N HIS A 49 -27.57 14.13 8.28
CA HIS A 49 -26.36 14.71 8.88
C HIS A 49 -26.59 15.28 10.28
N LEU A 50 -27.77 15.86 10.56
CA LEU A 50 -28.06 16.42 11.89
C LEU A 50 -28.56 15.35 12.87
N GLY A 51 -29.19 14.27 12.40
CA GLY A 51 -29.65 13.17 13.25
C GLY A 51 -30.49 13.67 14.42
N THR A 52 -30.02 13.43 15.66
CA THR A 52 -30.67 13.88 16.91
C THR A 52 -30.67 15.40 17.08
N ASN A 53 -29.68 16.10 16.51
CA ASN A 53 -29.57 17.56 16.57
C ASN A 53 -30.48 18.26 15.54
N TYR A 54 -31.23 17.49 14.73
CA TYR A 54 -32.16 18.04 13.78
C TYR A 54 -33.25 18.84 14.49
N ARG A 55 -33.35 20.13 14.15
CA ARG A 55 -34.42 21.01 14.58
C ARG A 55 -35.19 21.52 13.38
N LYS A 56 -36.51 21.51 13.53
CA LYS A 56 -37.44 22.00 12.52
C LYS A 56 -37.25 23.50 12.31
N ASN A 57 -37.38 23.95 11.07
CA ASN A 57 -37.29 25.34 10.67
C ASN A 57 -38.45 25.67 9.72
N ASP A 58 -39.01 26.86 9.85
CA ASP A 58 -40.18 27.28 9.07
C ASP A 58 -39.80 27.55 7.60
N ASP A 59 -38.58 28.02 7.34
CA ASP A 59 -38.08 28.23 5.97
C ASP A 59 -37.94 26.90 5.21
N GLU A 60 -37.53 25.85 5.92
CA GLU A 60 -37.46 24.49 5.39
C GLU A 60 -38.87 23.96 5.09
N CYS A 61 -39.82 24.20 5.99
CA CYS A 61 -41.22 23.84 5.79
C CYS A 61 -41.82 24.54 4.57
N LYS A 62 -41.54 25.83 4.38
CA LYS A 62 -41.97 26.61 3.19
C LYS A 62 -41.40 26.06 1.90
N ALA A 63 -40.11 25.72 1.88
CA ALA A 63 -39.48 25.08 0.73
C ALA A 63 -40.09 23.70 0.45
N LEU A 64 -40.44 22.92 1.47
CA LEU A 64 -41.12 21.63 1.27
C LEU A 64 -42.55 21.81 0.75
N MET A 65 -43.28 22.83 1.18
CA MET A 65 -44.63 23.11 0.67
C MET A 65 -44.64 23.44 -0.83
N SER A 66 -43.58 24.07 -1.35
CA SER A 66 -43.44 24.29 -2.80
C SER A 66 -43.20 23.01 -3.59
N THR A 67 -42.94 21.86 -2.95
CA THR A 67 -42.81 20.54 -3.59
C THR A 67 -44.13 19.76 -3.73
N SER A 68 -45.27 20.40 -3.41
CA SER A 68 -46.61 19.79 -3.44
C SER A 68 -47.00 19.21 -4.80
N GLU A 69 -46.73 19.94 -5.88
CA GLU A 69 -47.05 19.51 -7.25
C GLU A 69 -46.36 18.18 -7.62
N ALA A 70 -45.12 17.98 -7.19
CA ALA A 70 -44.34 16.77 -7.47
C ALA A 70 -44.72 15.59 -6.55
N SER A 71 -45.02 15.87 -5.29
CA SER A 71 -45.23 14.84 -4.26
C SER A 71 -46.65 14.29 -4.17
N ARG A 72 -47.61 14.87 -4.91
CA ARG A 72 -49.06 14.53 -4.89
C ARG A 72 -49.75 14.77 -3.54
N PHE A 73 -49.10 15.49 -2.63
CA PHE A 73 -49.67 15.90 -1.35
C PHE A 73 -49.99 17.40 -1.38
N THR A 74 -51.07 17.80 -0.72
CA THR A 74 -51.38 19.24 -0.58
C THR A 74 -50.36 19.93 0.32
N PRO A 75 -50.12 21.25 0.16
CA PRO A 75 -49.19 21.99 1.03
C PRO A 75 -49.49 21.82 2.53
N GLN A 76 -50.78 21.77 2.89
CA GLN A 76 -51.23 21.56 4.27
C GLN A 76 -50.92 20.14 4.77
N GLN A 77 -51.06 19.13 3.91
CA GLN A 77 -50.68 17.75 4.24
C GLN A 77 -49.17 17.63 4.46
N ILE A 78 -48.35 18.28 3.63
CA ILE A 78 -46.88 18.31 3.77
C ILE A 78 -46.47 18.99 5.08
N GLN A 79 -47.08 20.13 5.39
CA GLN A 79 -46.85 20.83 6.65
C GLN A 79 -47.19 19.92 7.85
N ARG A 80 -48.34 19.23 7.79
CA ARG A 80 -48.75 18.27 8.81
C ARG A 80 -47.73 17.15 8.98
N ILE A 81 -47.27 16.54 7.87
CA ILE A 81 -46.24 15.49 7.87
C ILE A 81 -44.91 16.01 8.46
N TYR A 82 -44.50 17.23 8.14
CA TYR A 82 -43.26 17.83 8.64
C TYR A 82 -43.24 17.99 10.16
N TYR A 83 -44.34 18.46 10.76
CA TYR A 83 -44.42 18.68 12.21
C TYR A 83 -44.81 17.42 12.98
N GLN A 84 -45.73 16.59 12.48
CA GLN A 84 -46.27 15.43 13.21
C GLN A 84 -45.54 14.11 12.86
N GLY A 85 -44.68 14.11 11.84
CA GLY A 85 -43.85 12.97 11.47
C GLY A 85 -44.63 11.80 10.88
N GLU A 86 -44.19 10.58 11.18
CA GLU A 86 -44.73 9.34 10.62
C GLU A 86 -46.20 9.09 10.99
N LYS A 87 -46.65 9.55 12.17
CA LYS A 87 -48.05 9.40 12.62
C LYS A 87 -49.01 10.08 11.66
N ALA A 88 -48.74 11.34 11.31
CA ALA A 88 -49.57 12.08 10.36
C ALA A 88 -49.53 11.47 8.96
N PHE A 89 -48.37 10.98 8.53
CA PHE A 89 -48.26 10.30 7.24
C PHE A 89 -49.12 9.03 7.21
N SER A 90 -49.06 8.22 8.26
CA SER A 90 -49.86 7.00 8.42
C SER A 90 -51.37 7.28 8.38
N GLU A 91 -51.82 8.33 9.08
CA GLU A 91 -53.22 8.78 9.07
C GLU A 91 -53.67 9.28 7.69
N LEU A 92 -52.81 9.99 6.96
CA LEU A 92 -53.14 10.51 5.63
C LEU A 92 -53.21 9.42 4.56
N VAL A 93 -52.32 8.44 4.64
CA VAL A 93 -52.21 7.34 3.66
C VAL A 93 -53.11 6.16 4.04
N ASN A 94 -53.77 6.20 5.22
CA ASN A 94 -54.54 5.09 5.78
C ASN A 94 -53.75 3.77 5.82
N HIS A 95 -52.43 3.87 6.03
CA HIS A 95 -51.55 2.71 6.11
C HIS A 95 -51.06 2.57 7.55
N PRO A 96 -51.37 1.48 8.27
CA PRO A 96 -50.95 1.31 9.65
C PRO A 96 -49.41 1.27 9.74
N LEU A 97 -48.85 1.90 10.77
CA LEU A 97 -47.40 1.96 11.00
C LEU A 97 -46.77 0.56 11.08
N ASN A 98 -47.49 -0.40 11.65
CA ASN A 98 -47.03 -1.77 11.85
C ASN A 98 -47.84 -2.75 10.98
N SER A 99 -47.81 -2.58 9.66
CA SER A 99 -48.32 -3.63 8.77
C SER A 99 -47.25 -4.72 8.60
N PRO A 100 -47.43 -5.94 9.15
CA PRO A 100 -46.51 -7.03 8.89
C PRO A 100 -46.60 -7.42 7.41
N ASN A 101 -45.60 -7.02 6.62
CA ASN A 101 -45.47 -7.41 5.21
C ASN A 101 -44.93 -8.85 5.03
N PHE A 102 -45.10 -9.71 6.05
CA PHE A 102 -44.69 -11.11 6.00
C PHE A 102 -45.71 -11.94 5.21
N GLY A 103 -45.25 -12.87 4.38
CA GLY A 103 -46.11 -13.78 3.62
C GLY A 103 -46.65 -13.22 2.31
N LYS A 104 -46.23 -12.02 1.89
CA LYS A 104 -46.46 -11.56 0.51
C LYS A 104 -45.78 -12.53 -0.47
N PRO A 105 -46.43 -12.90 -1.60
CA PRO A 105 -45.82 -13.75 -2.60
C PRO A 105 -44.56 -13.07 -3.15
N ASN A 106 -43.55 -13.88 -3.48
CA ASN A 106 -42.34 -13.35 -4.10
C ASN A 106 -42.67 -12.78 -5.49
N THR A 107 -42.45 -11.48 -5.67
CA THR A 107 -42.62 -10.80 -6.97
C THR A 107 -41.43 -11.00 -7.90
N PHE A 108 -40.37 -11.68 -7.44
CA PHE A 108 -39.12 -11.94 -8.17
C PHE A 108 -38.30 -10.67 -8.51
N ASP A 109 -38.52 -9.58 -7.77
CA ASP A 109 -37.82 -8.30 -7.97
C ASP A 109 -36.45 -8.20 -7.27
N GLU A 110 -36.14 -9.09 -6.32
CA GLU A 110 -34.89 -9.08 -5.56
C GLU A 110 -34.14 -10.42 -5.61
N TYR A 111 -32.81 -10.34 -5.70
CA TYR A 111 -31.94 -11.50 -5.65
C TYR A 111 -31.75 -12.06 -4.22
N PRO A 112 -31.64 -13.39 -4.08
CA PRO A 112 -31.21 -14.02 -2.83
C PRO A 112 -29.82 -13.52 -2.39
N SER A 113 -29.53 -13.65 -1.09
CA SER A 113 -28.28 -13.16 -0.49
C SER A 113 -27.01 -13.65 -1.20
N ILE A 114 -26.95 -14.95 -1.54
CA ILE A 114 -25.80 -15.56 -2.25
C ILE A 114 -25.62 -14.93 -3.65
N ALA A 115 -26.73 -14.68 -4.36
CA ALA A 115 -26.67 -14.06 -5.67
C ALA A 115 -26.24 -12.59 -5.57
N ARG A 116 -26.72 -11.84 -4.56
CA ARG A 116 -26.25 -10.47 -4.28
C ARG A 116 -24.74 -10.43 -3.96
N LEU A 117 -24.20 -11.41 -3.25
CA LEU A 117 -22.77 -11.52 -2.99
C LEU A 117 -21.96 -11.70 -4.29
N LYS A 118 -22.43 -12.57 -5.19
CA LYS A 118 -21.80 -12.74 -6.52
C LYS A 118 -21.86 -11.45 -7.35
N VAL A 119 -23.00 -10.76 -7.34
CA VAL A 119 -23.15 -9.47 -8.02
C VAL A 119 -22.21 -8.42 -7.41
N ARG A 120 -22.03 -8.39 -6.09
CA ARG A 120 -21.09 -7.49 -5.42
C ARG A 120 -19.65 -7.76 -5.84
N ALA A 121 -19.19 -9.01 -5.78
CA ALA A 121 -17.85 -9.40 -6.24
C ALA A 121 -17.64 -9.04 -7.72
N HIS A 122 -18.68 -9.20 -8.54
CA HIS A 122 -18.62 -8.79 -9.94
C HIS A 122 -18.47 -7.27 -10.11
N ARG A 123 -19.17 -6.47 -9.29
CA ARG A 123 -19.04 -5.00 -9.29
C ARG A 123 -17.64 -4.57 -8.85
N GLU A 124 -17.11 -5.18 -7.81
CA GLU A 124 -15.74 -4.94 -7.33
C GLU A 124 -14.70 -5.24 -8.42
N ARG A 125 -14.82 -6.39 -9.11
CA ARG A 125 -13.98 -6.71 -10.26
C ARG A 125 -14.06 -5.63 -11.35
N ARG A 126 -15.26 -5.14 -11.66
CA ARG A 126 -15.46 -4.08 -12.65
C ARG A 126 -14.87 -2.74 -12.21
N GLU A 127 -14.89 -2.46 -10.91
CA GLU A 127 -14.25 -1.29 -10.33
C GLU A 127 -12.73 -1.34 -10.52
N TYR A 128 -12.09 -2.46 -10.17
CA TYR A 128 -10.65 -2.66 -10.43
C TYR A 128 -10.32 -2.60 -11.92
N ASN A 129 -11.16 -3.14 -12.80
CA ASN A 129 -10.98 -3.00 -14.25
C ASN A 129 -11.06 -1.54 -14.70
N ARG A 130 -11.94 -0.73 -14.09
CA ARG A 130 -12.05 0.70 -14.37
C ARG A 130 -10.81 1.46 -13.89
N ILE A 131 -10.34 1.17 -12.68
CA ILE A 131 -9.09 1.73 -12.14
C ILE A 131 -7.92 1.37 -13.07
N ALA A 132 -7.84 0.11 -13.51
CA ALA A 132 -6.81 -0.36 -14.43
C ALA A 132 -6.86 0.34 -15.80
N ALA A 133 -8.05 0.56 -16.35
CA ALA A 133 -8.22 1.17 -17.66
C ALA A 133 -8.03 2.68 -17.65
N TYR A 134 -8.51 3.38 -16.61
CA TYR A 134 -8.58 4.83 -16.60
C TYR A 134 -7.62 5.48 -15.61
N GLU A 135 -7.38 4.92 -14.43
CA GLU A 135 -6.52 5.54 -13.41
C GLU A 135 -5.06 5.11 -13.55
N MET A 136 -4.78 3.82 -13.78
CA MET A 136 -3.41 3.32 -13.91
C MET A 136 -2.60 3.99 -15.02
N PRO A 137 -3.15 4.33 -16.21
CA PRO A 137 -2.39 5.08 -17.22
C PRO A 137 -1.95 6.47 -16.74
N HIS A 138 -2.67 7.08 -15.78
CA HIS A 138 -2.25 8.35 -15.19
C HIS A 138 -1.00 8.20 -14.32
N LEU A 139 -0.75 7.02 -13.76
CA LEU A 139 0.47 6.76 -12.98
C LEU A 139 1.74 6.82 -13.83
N VAL A 140 1.63 6.63 -15.15
CA VAL A 140 2.76 6.78 -16.09
C VAL A 140 3.36 8.19 -16.03
N LYS A 141 2.56 9.21 -15.70
CA LYS A 141 3.03 10.59 -15.50
C LYS A 141 4.08 10.72 -14.39
N TYR A 142 4.09 9.79 -13.43
CA TYR A 142 5.02 9.76 -12.30
C TYR A 142 6.13 8.71 -12.47
N ARG A 143 6.29 8.14 -13.67
CA ARG A 143 7.35 7.18 -13.96
C ARG A 143 8.72 7.85 -13.89
N GLN A 144 9.68 7.16 -13.25
CA GLN A 144 11.08 7.55 -13.18
C GLN A 144 11.94 6.40 -13.72
N ASP A 145 12.93 6.70 -14.55
CA ASP A 145 13.85 5.68 -15.06
C ASP A 145 14.83 5.24 -13.98
N TYR A 146 15.15 3.94 -13.96
CA TYR A 146 16.06 3.39 -12.98
C TYR A 146 17.51 3.79 -13.28
N THR A 147 18.06 4.67 -12.43
CA THR A 147 19.49 5.01 -12.47
C THR A 147 20.27 4.12 -11.52
N LYS A 148 21.10 3.22 -12.07
CA LYS A 148 21.97 2.36 -11.25
C LYS A 148 22.90 3.23 -10.39
N PRO A 149 22.96 3.01 -9.06
CA PRO A 149 23.85 3.79 -8.20
C PRO A 149 25.31 3.45 -8.49
N LYS A 150 26.11 4.47 -8.85
CA LYS A 150 27.58 4.37 -8.95
C LYS A 150 28.20 4.65 -7.57
N ASN A 151 29.27 3.94 -7.24
CA ASN A 151 30.10 4.18 -6.03
C ASN A 151 29.35 4.12 -4.68
N LYS A 152 28.28 3.30 -4.59
CA LYS A 152 27.56 3.04 -3.33
C LYS A 152 27.63 1.54 -3.00
N PRO A 153 28.66 1.09 -2.27
CA PRO A 153 28.86 -0.33 -1.97
C PRO A 153 27.98 -0.83 -0.81
N ILE A 154 27.36 0.09 -0.07
CA ILE A 154 26.54 -0.22 1.09
C ILE A 154 25.10 -0.46 0.67
N THR A 155 24.54 -1.57 1.10
CA THR A 155 23.11 -1.89 0.97
C THR A 155 22.44 -1.80 2.34
N LEU A 156 21.40 -0.99 2.43
CA LEU A 156 20.55 -0.85 3.60
C LEU A 156 19.18 -1.46 3.26
N LYS A 157 18.75 -2.44 4.03
CA LYS A 157 17.43 -3.06 3.91
C LYS A 157 16.54 -2.59 5.04
N TYR A 158 15.42 -2.01 4.65
CA TYR A 158 14.29 -1.65 5.50
C TYR A 158 13.19 -2.69 5.33
N THR A 159 12.41 -2.92 6.39
CA THR A 159 11.21 -3.76 6.35
C THR A 159 10.05 -2.89 6.81
N SER A 160 8.94 -2.87 6.07
CA SER A 160 7.72 -2.17 6.46
C SER A 160 6.52 -3.06 6.18
N ILE A 161 5.74 -3.34 7.21
CA ILE A 161 4.46 -4.06 7.11
C ILE A 161 3.36 -3.00 7.07
N LEU A 162 2.69 -2.89 5.91
CA LEU A 162 1.64 -1.91 5.70
C LEU A 162 0.41 -2.26 6.56
N GLY A 163 -0.09 -1.29 7.32
CA GLY A 163 -1.24 -1.45 8.22
C GLY A 163 -0.89 -1.88 9.65
N GLU A 164 0.36 -2.28 9.90
CA GLU A 164 0.82 -2.73 11.22
C GLU A 164 2.14 -2.02 11.59
N GLU A 165 2.06 -0.70 11.80
CA GLU A 165 3.26 0.15 11.99
C GLU A 165 3.98 -0.11 13.32
N GLU A 166 3.24 -0.57 14.33
CA GLU A 166 3.71 -0.79 15.70
C GLU A 166 4.64 -2.00 15.86
N LEU A 167 4.71 -2.87 14.84
CA LEU A 167 5.53 -4.07 14.92
C LEU A 167 7.04 -3.73 15.02
N PRO A 168 7.78 -4.31 15.98
CA PRO A 168 9.22 -4.07 16.14
C PRO A 168 10.05 -4.34 14.88
N ILE A 169 9.59 -5.29 14.04
CA ILE A 169 10.23 -5.61 12.76
C ILE A 169 10.36 -4.42 11.81
N ASN A 170 9.46 -3.43 11.91
CA ASN A 170 9.50 -2.22 11.08
C ASN A 170 10.68 -1.30 11.44
N GLN A 171 11.16 -1.40 12.68
CA GLN A 171 12.25 -0.59 13.20
C GLN A 171 13.62 -1.17 12.78
N LYS A 172 13.66 -2.47 12.52
CA LYS A 172 14.88 -3.21 12.19
C LYS A 172 15.48 -2.77 10.86
N VAL A 173 16.76 -2.39 10.90
CA VAL A 173 17.56 -2.11 9.71
C VAL A 173 18.68 -3.12 9.57
N VAL A 174 18.95 -3.55 8.34
CA VAL A 174 20.05 -4.44 8.02
C VAL A 174 21.01 -3.74 7.06
N LEU A 175 22.27 -3.63 7.46
CA LEU A 175 23.37 -3.14 6.64
C LEU A 175 24.17 -4.34 6.11
N THR A 176 24.45 -4.33 4.80
CA THR A 176 25.30 -5.33 4.14
C THR A 176 26.28 -4.63 3.19
N VAL A 177 27.56 -4.99 3.31
CA VAL A 177 28.66 -4.38 2.55
C VAL A 177 29.65 -5.48 2.18
N LYS A 178 30.18 -5.45 0.95
CA LYS A 178 31.31 -6.31 0.60
C LYS A 178 32.62 -5.67 1.05
N SER A 179 33.50 -6.46 1.67
CA SER A 179 34.72 -5.91 2.27
C SER A 179 35.69 -5.38 1.21
N GLU A 180 35.74 -6.02 0.03
CA GLU A 180 36.52 -5.58 -1.14
C GLU A 180 36.13 -4.19 -1.65
N HIS A 181 34.86 -3.81 -1.55
CA HIS A 181 34.39 -2.52 -2.08
C HIS A 181 34.65 -1.32 -1.15
N LEU A 182 35.27 -1.53 0.01
CA LEU A 182 35.61 -0.47 0.97
C LEU A 182 36.90 0.28 0.61
N GLY A 183 37.68 -0.21 -0.36
CA GLY A 183 38.91 0.45 -0.83
C GLY A 183 40.03 0.49 0.22
N LEU A 184 40.17 -0.58 1.01
CA LEU A 184 41.19 -0.74 2.04
C LEU A 184 42.40 -1.52 1.51
N SER A 185 43.58 -1.29 2.11
CA SER A 185 44.76 -2.10 1.82
C SER A 185 44.57 -3.54 2.30
N SER A 186 45.30 -4.51 1.74
CA SER A 186 45.16 -5.94 2.12
C SER A 186 45.31 -6.19 3.61
N LYS A 187 46.22 -5.47 4.28
CA LYS A 187 46.45 -5.57 5.74
C LYS A 187 45.27 -5.01 6.53
N GLU A 188 44.81 -3.81 6.17
CA GLU A 188 43.65 -3.16 6.79
C GLU A 188 42.36 -3.98 6.58
N LEU A 189 42.21 -4.58 5.40
CA LEU A 189 41.07 -5.42 5.04
C LEU A 189 41.08 -6.70 5.87
N HIS A 190 42.24 -7.33 6.06
CA HIS A 190 42.39 -8.47 6.97
C HIS A 190 41.98 -8.11 8.41
N LYS A 191 42.51 -7.00 8.94
CA LYS A 191 42.14 -6.47 10.27
C LYS A 191 40.62 -6.22 10.36
N LEU A 192 40.01 -5.63 9.34
CA LEU A 192 38.57 -5.38 9.29
C LEU A 192 37.76 -6.68 9.34
N ARG A 193 38.16 -7.71 8.59
CA ARG A 193 37.52 -9.03 8.59
C ARG A 193 37.60 -9.70 9.96
N LEU A 194 38.74 -9.56 10.66
CA LEU A 194 38.91 -10.06 12.03
C LEU A 194 38.00 -9.31 13.02
N LEU A 195 37.98 -7.98 12.98
CA LEU A 195 37.13 -7.16 13.84
C LEU A 195 35.63 -7.40 13.63
N ALA A 196 35.21 -7.70 12.39
CA ALA A 196 33.83 -8.05 12.09
C ALA A 196 33.41 -9.40 12.70
N GLY A 197 34.37 -10.31 12.94
CA GLY A 197 34.14 -11.61 13.56
C GLY A 197 33.03 -12.42 12.89
N THR A 198 32.00 -12.79 13.65
CA THR A 198 30.88 -13.60 13.16
C THR A 198 29.98 -12.90 12.14
N ARG A 199 30.11 -11.57 11.99
CA ARG A 199 29.33 -10.76 11.04
C ARG A 199 29.89 -10.81 9.62
N TYR A 200 31.14 -11.24 9.46
CA TYR A 200 31.78 -11.41 8.16
C TYR A 200 31.54 -12.84 7.62
N ASP A 201 31.14 -12.94 6.35
CA ASP A 201 31.02 -14.19 5.61
C ASP A 201 32.15 -14.29 4.57
N TYR A 202 33.12 -15.18 4.80
CA TYR A 202 34.29 -15.33 3.93
C TYR A 202 33.94 -15.86 2.53
N ARG A 203 32.77 -16.47 2.33
CA ARG A 203 32.40 -17.07 1.04
C ARG A 203 31.86 -16.05 0.06
N THR A 204 31.08 -15.09 0.57
CA THR A 204 30.45 -14.03 -0.24
C THR A 204 31.20 -12.71 -0.14
N ASP A 205 32.23 -12.64 0.71
CA ASP A 205 32.96 -11.43 1.08
C ASP A 205 32.06 -10.36 1.72
N GLU A 206 30.98 -10.76 2.41
CA GLU A 206 29.98 -9.83 2.92
C GLU A 206 30.05 -9.65 4.44
N ILE A 207 30.02 -8.40 4.88
CA ILE A 207 29.83 -8.02 6.27
C ILE A 207 28.37 -7.61 6.45
N LYS A 208 27.67 -8.35 7.30
CA LYS A 208 26.24 -8.15 7.54
C LYS A 208 25.99 -7.89 9.02
N MET A 209 25.33 -6.76 9.30
CA MET A 209 24.91 -6.40 10.64
C MET A 209 23.54 -5.75 10.63
N SER A 210 22.77 -5.99 11.70
CA SER A 210 21.44 -5.41 11.86
C SER A 210 21.26 -4.82 13.24
N THR A 211 20.34 -3.89 13.38
CA THR A 211 19.99 -3.30 14.68
C THR A 211 18.50 -2.95 14.72
N GLU A 212 17.93 -3.15 15.89
CA GLU A 212 16.52 -2.89 16.25
C GLU A 212 16.50 -2.30 17.68
N ARG A 213 17.51 -1.49 18.00
CA ARG A 213 17.72 -0.98 19.36
C ARG A 213 16.90 0.28 19.61
N PHE A 214 16.69 1.06 18.56
CA PHE A 214 16.00 2.34 18.60
C PHE A 214 14.59 2.21 18.01
N PRO A 215 13.63 3.02 18.48
CA PRO A 215 12.25 2.98 17.99
C PRO A 215 12.14 3.42 16.52
N GLU A 216 13.03 4.29 16.06
CA GLU A 216 13.00 4.83 14.71
C GLU A 216 14.04 4.12 13.81
N SER A 217 13.61 3.69 12.62
CA SER A 217 14.49 3.04 11.64
C SER A 217 15.64 3.95 11.18
N LEU A 218 15.43 5.27 11.15
CA LEU A 218 16.47 6.24 10.83
C LEU A 218 17.58 6.26 11.90
N GLN A 219 17.22 6.15 13.18
CA GLN A 219 18.19 6.07 14.28
C GLN A 219 19.00 4.77 14.21
N ASN A 220 18.32 3.64 13.95
CA ASN A 220 18.99 2.36 13.71
C ASN A 220 19.94 2.42 12.50
N THR A 221 19.55 3.12 11.43
CA THR A 221 20.41 3.34 10.25
C THR A 221 21.66 4.12 10.64
N ARG A 222 21.50 5.26 11.34
CA ARG A 222 22.61 6.10 11.77
C ARG A 222 23.58 5.33 12.67
N TYR A 223 23.05 4.57 13.62
CA TYR A 223 23.85 3.73 14.48
C TYR A 223 24.69 2.71 13.68
N LEU A 224 24.08 2.03 12.70
CA LEU A 224 24.80 1.09 11.83
C LEU A 224 25.88 1.75 10.97
N LEU A 225 25.65 2.98 10.51
CA LEU A 225 26.65 3.73 9.76
C LEU A 225 27.81 4.19 10.67
N ASP A 226 27.51 4.63 11.88
CA ASP A 226 28.52 5.05 12.85
C ASP A 226 29.36 3.87 13.34
N THR A 227 28.76 2.68 13.52
CA THR A 227 29.52 1.46 13.83
C THR A 227 30.39 1.03 12.66
N LEU A 228 29.90 1.09 11.41
CA LEU A 228 30.72 0.81 10.22
C LEU A 228 31.91 1.78 10.13
N LYS A 229 31.68 3.09 10.34
CA LYS A 229 32.75 4.10 10.34
C LYS A 229 33.80 3.81 11.42
N LYS A 230 33.37 3.40 12.62
CA LYS A 230 34.28 2.99 13.70
C LYS A 230 35.11 1.77 13.29
N LEU A 231 34.48 0.75 12.68
CA LEU A 231 35.19 -0.43 12.18
C LEU A 231 36.23 -0.06 11.11
N ILE A 232 35.88 0.82 10.17
CA ILE A 232 36.81 1.28 9.13
C ILE A 232 37.95 2.10 9.75
N LYS A 233 37.65 2.95 10.74
CA LYS A 233 38.67 3.73 11.45
C LYS A 233 39.66 2.81 12.16
N GLU A 234 39.16 1.81 12.87
CA GLU A 234 39.98 0.83 13.60
C GLU A 234 40.80 -0.05 12.65
N ALA A 235 40.25 -0.40 11.49
CA ALA A 235 40.95 -1.16 10.46
C ALA A 235 42.12 -0.39 9.83
N LYS A 236 42.02 0.95 9.76
CA LYS A 236 43.09 1.83 9.25
C LYS A 236 44.16 2.14 10.29
N ASP A 237 43.85 1.98 11.57
CA ASP A 237 44.85 2.09 12.61
C ASP A 237 45.78 0.87 12.53
N GLN A 238 47.06 1.10 12.21
CA GLN A 238 48.07 0.05 12.08
C GLN A 238 48.97 -0.07 13.31
N SER A 239 48.62 0.56 14.44
CA SER A 239 49.31 0.37 15.72
C SER A 239 49.39 -1.11 16.12
N ASP A 240 48.28 -1.85 15.89
CA ASP A 240 48.19 -3.30 15.98
C ASP A 240 47.59 -3.84 14.67
N SER A 241 48.36 -4.64 13.91
CA SER A 241 48.03 -5.03 12.53
C SER A 241 47.28 -6.37 12.44
N PHE A 242 47.27 -7.19 13.49
CA PHE A 242 46.67 -8.52 13.54
C PHE A 242 47.06 -9.43 12.35
N GLU A 243 48.30 -9.34 11.87
CA GLU A 243 48.80 -10.20 10.77
C GLU A 243 49.06 -11.65 11.20
N ASP A 244 49.37 -11.84 12.48
CA ASP A 244 49.63 -13.12 13.13
C ASP A 244 48.35 -13.93 13.41
N ILE A 245 47.18 -13.28 13.44
CA ILE A 245 45.91 -13.91 13.77
C ILE A 245 45.21 -14.41 12.51
N PRO A 246 45.01 -15.73 12.32
CA PRO A 246 44.29 -16.24 11.16
C PRO A 246 42.78 -15.93 11.24
N LEU A 247 42.15 -15.74 10.09
CA LEU A 247 40.71 -15.52 9.98
C LEU A 247 39.91 -16.71 10.54
N ASP A 248 39.07 -16.46 11.56
CA ASP A 248 38.16 -17.47 12.09
C ASP A 248 36.97 -17.73 11.14
N LYS A 249 36.82 -19.00 10.74
CA LYS A 249 35.78 -19.48 9.82
C LYS A 249 34.77 -20.41 10.50
N ARG A 250 34.90 -20.66 11.80
CA ARG A 250 34.13 -21.67 12.55
C ARG A 250 32.62 -21.42 12.53
N HIS A 251 32.18 -20.16 12.64
CA HIS A 251 30.76 -19.81 12.61
C HIS A 251 30.10 -20.16 11.28
N ILE A 252 30.83 -20.04 10.16
CA ILE A 252 30.33 -20.38 8.84
C ILE A 252 30.21 -21.90 8.69
N PHE A 253 31.22 -22.65 9.11
CA PHE A 253 31.15 -24.11 9.12
C PHE A 253 29.99 -24.62 9.97
N ALA A 254 29.77 -24.03 11.15
CA ALA A 254 28.62 -24.36 12.00
C ALA A 254 27.28 -24.04 11.31
N LYS A 255 27.18 -22.89 10.63
CA LYS A 255 25.99 -22.51 9.84
C LYS A 255 25.73 -23.51 8.71
N GLU A 256 26.76 -23.96 8.01
CA GLU A 256 26.62 -24.97 6.95
C GLU A 256 26.19 -26.33 7.50
N ARG A 257 26.76 -26.78 8.62
CA ARG A 257 26.34 -28.03 9.28
C ARG A 257 24.86 -28.01 9.66
N LYS A 258 24.32 -26.85 10.07
CA LYS A 258 22.90 -26.68 10.42
C LYS A 258 21.96 -26.60 9.22
N ARG A 259 22.47 -26.31 8.01
CA ARG A 259 21.62 -26.23 6.81
C ARG A 259 21.11 -27.63 6.45
N LYS A 260 19.83 -27.88 6.71
CA LYS A 260 19.14 -29.15 6.35
C LYS A 260 19.24 -29.47 4.86
N ASN A 261 19.22 -28.43 4.02
CA ASN A 261 19.40 -28.57 2.58
C ASN A 261 20.90 -28.60 2.24
N LYS A 262 21.49 -29.79 2.18
CA LYS A 262 22.83 -30.05 1.61
C LYS A 262 22.92 -29.75 0.09
N LYS A 263 21.98 -28.98 -0.47
CA LYS A 263 21.98 -28.53 -1.87
C LYS A 263 23.30 -27.86 -2.26
N HIS A 264 24.03 -27.25 -1.34
CA HIS A 264 25.37 -26.72 -1.65
C HIS A 264 26.42 -27.82 -1.87
N GLN A 265 26.43 -28.86 -1.05
CA GLN A 265 27.29 -30.04 -1.26
C GLN A 265 26.90 -30.77 -2.55
N LEU A 266 25.60 -30.82 -2.88
CA LEU A 266 25.09 -31.34 -4.15
C LEU A 266 25.30 -30.40 -5.34
N ARG A 267 25.62 -29.11 -5.12
CA ARG A 267 25.88 -28.12 -6.19
C ARG A 267 27.32 -28.17 -6.66
N ASP A 268 28.25 -28.49 -5.76
CA ASP A 268 29.64 -28.72 -6.12
C ASP A 268 29.79 -30.04 -6.90
N LEU A 269 28.85 -30.99 -6.71
CA LEU A 269 28.63 -32.12 -7.60
C LEU A 269 28.00 -31.60 -8.91
N LYS A 270 28.87 -31.19 -9.84
CA LYS A 270 28.47 -30.92 -11.21
C LYS A 270 28.31 -32.25 -11.96
N PHE A 271 27.43 -32.27 -12.95
CA PHE A 271 27.37 -33.40 -13.87
C PHE A 271 28.75 -33.59 -14.52
N PRO A 272 29.35 -34.78 -14.44
CA PRO A 272 30.66 -35.02 -15.02
C PRO A 272 30.66 -34.66 -16.50
N GLU A 273 31.67 -33.92 -16.93
CA GLU A 273 31.78 -33.50 -18.32
C GLU A 273 31.92 -34.71 -19.26
N GLU A 274 32.64 -35.73 -18.81
CA GLU A 274 32.82 -37.01 -19.51
C GLU A 274 31.51 -37.79 -19.75
N TRP A 275 30.47 -37.51 -18.96
CA TRP A 275 29.17 -38.18 -19.12
C TRP A 275 28.25 -37.43 -20.06
N LYS A 276 28.65 -36.25 -20.54
CA LYS A 276 27.87 -35.54 -21.56
C LYS A 276 27.94 -36.35 -22.84
N ARG A 277 26.77 -36.80 -23.32
CA ARG A 277 26.61 -37.44 -24.62
C ARG A 277 25.97 -36.45 -25.58
N PRO A 278 26.76 -35.60 -26.25
CA PRO A 278 26.20 -34.64 -27.21
C PRO A 278 25.55 -35.35 -28.40
N GLU A 279 25.93 -36.59 -28.73
CA GLU A 279 25.25 -37.40 -29.74
C GLU A 279 23.78 -37.70 -29.44
N ASP A 280 23.44 -37.86 -28.15
CA ASP A 280 22.07 -38.14 -27.68
C ASP A 280 21.23 -36.86 -27.59
N ALA A 281 21.80 -35.68 -27.87
CA ALA A 281 21.05 -34.44 -27.86
C ALA A 281 20.01 -34.44 -29.00
N PRO A 282 18.74 -34.07 -28.71
CA PRO A 282 17.71 -34.05 -29.73
C PRO A 282 18.08 -33.05 -30.82
N LYS A 283 18.20 -33.56 -32.06
CA LYS A 283 18.44 -32.71 -33.22
C LYS A 283 17.27 -31.75 -33.39
N LYS A 284 17.56 -30.50 -33.71
CA LYS A 284 16.53 -29.48 -33.89
C LYS A 284 15.73 -29.79 -35.16
N GLU A 285 14.57 -30.41 -34.99
CA GLU A 285 13.62 -30.62 -36.08
C GLU A 285 13.01 -29.27 -36.47
N LYS A 286 13.19 -28.88 -37.74
CA LYS A 286 12.53 -27.69 -38.27
C LYS A 286 11.13 -28.07 -38.70
N THR A 287 10.12 -27.39 -38.14
CA THR A 287 8.73 -27.52 -38.62
C THR A 287 8.61 -26.90 -40.02
N LEU A 288 7.65 -27.38 -40.81
CA LEU A 288 7.36 -26.85 -42.15
C LEU A 288 7.08 -25.34 -42.13
N VAL A 289 6.40 -24.86 -41.09
CA VAL A 289 6.18 -23.43 -40.86
C VAL A 289 7.50 -22.71 -40.59
N GLY A 290 8.44 -23.31 -39.86
CA GLY A 290 9.78 -22.77 -39.68
C GLY A 290 10.54 -22.64 -41.01
N TYR A 291 10.43 -23.62 -41.90
CA TYR A 291 11.00 -23.54 -43.25
C TYR A 291 10.35 -22.44 -44.09
N LEU A 292 9.02 -22.32 -44.05
CA LEU A 292 8.30 -21.27 -44.74
C LEU A 292 8.67 -19.88 -44.22
N MET A 293 8.79 -19.71 -42.90
CA MET A 293 9.18 -18.43 -42.30
C MET A 293 10.64 -18.06 -42.58
N ASP A 294 11.55 -19.04 -42.66
CA ASP A 294 12.93 -18.83 -43.10
C ASP A 294 12.97 -18.44 -44.60
N ALA A 295 12.11 -19.02 -45.44
CA ALA A 295 12.00 -18.70 -46.86
C ALA A 295 11.35 -17.33 -47.14
N ILE A 296 10.51 -16.82 -46.23
CA ILE A 296 9.93 -15.47 -46.32
C ILE A 296 10.92 -14.39 -45.85
N LYS A 297 11.90 -14.75 -45.02
CA LYS A 297 12.92 -13.82 -44.49
C LYS A 297 14.14 -13.65 -45.41
N ASN A 298 14.38 -14.58 -46.33
CA ASN A 298 15.40 -14.49 -47.38
C ASN A 298 14.81 -13.88 -48.65
#